data_AF-A0A0B1SV74-F1
#
_entry.id   AF-A0A0B1SV74-F1
#
_cell.length_a   1.000
_cell.length_b   1.000
_cell.length_c   1.000
_cell.angle_alpha   90.00
_cell.angle_beta   90.00
_cell.angle_gamma   90.00
#
_symmetry.space_group_name_H-M   'P 1'
#
loop_
_entity.id
_entity.type
_entity.pdbx_description
1 polymer ?
#
loop_
_entity_poly.entity_id
_entity_poly.type
_entity_poly.pdbx_seq_one_letter_code
_entity_poly.pdbx_strand_id
1 'polypeptide(L)'
;MSQYTTVIRSNTKRRKAEGNFEMLTLELECPPYNFHVDLRVLAELGGPLFTSWKVKQEAGVDFVEVTDMSPEDVKVLIHATARFGSIVIHKDNYLVMSILASQYRMLTVLREVESYLIAANMPLMRKLEFAAELRMARLYDATMREIGPNAVEELHRYLRDNGDRLQDVHWMLRSALGLNNDYVCIP
;
A
#
# COMPACT_ATOMS: atom_id res chain seq x y z
N MET A 1 4.27 5.69 25.37
CA MET A 1 3.03 6.09 24.68
C MET A 1 3.18 7.55 24.33
N SER A 2 3.63 7.86 23.11
CA SER A 2 3.87 9.26 22.71
C SER A 2 2.54 9.88 22.31
N GLN A 3 2.20 11.00 22.95
CA GLN A 3 1.06 11.83 22.58
C GLN A 3 1.42 12.59 21.29
N TYR A 4 0.56 12.49 20.28
CA TYR A 4 0.75 13.09 18.98
C TYR A 4 0.16 14.51 18.97
N THR A 5 0.95 15.49 18.57
CA THR A 5 0.51 16.89 18.47
C THR A 5 0.45 17.30 17.01
N THR A 6 -0.76 17.43 16.47
CA THR A 6 -1.00 18.12 15.19
C THR A 6 -0.95 19.63 15.45
N VAL A 7 -0.06 20.34 14.76
CA VAL A 7 0.04 21.80 14.89
C VAL A 7 -0.97 22.43 13.93
N ILE A 8 -1.94 23.18 14.48
CA ILE A 8 -2.97 23.90 13.72
C ILE A 8 -2.49 25.34 13.53
N ARG A 9 -2.42 25.82 12.28
CA ARG A 9 -2.29 27.25 11.98
C ARG A 9 -3.39 27.66 11.00
N SER A 10 -4.52 28.17 11.51
CA SER A 10 -5.53 28.78 10.63
C SER A 10 -5.06 30.18 10.22
N ASN A 11 -4.69 30.36 8.95
CA ASN A 11 -4.45 31.68 8.37
C ASN A 11 -5.70 32.10 7.58
N THR A 12 -6.69 32.66 8.27
CA THR A 12 -7.98 33.13 7.73
C THR A 12 -7.91 34.36 6.80
N LYS A 13 -6.81 34.56 6.06
CA LYS A 13 -6.59 35.78 5.26
C LYS A 13 -6.38 35.61 3.76
N ARG A 14 -6.49 34.41 3.17
CA ARG A 14 -6.40 34.26 1.70
C ARG A 14 -7.73 33.86 1.06
N ARG A 15 -8.45 34.92 0.67
CA ARG A 15 -9.22 35.06 -0.58
C ARG A 15 -10.63 34.48 -0.66
N LYS A 16 -11.58 35.33 -0.23
CA LYS A 16 -12.75 35.68 -1.07
C LYS A 16 -12.26 36.51 -2.26
N ALA A 17 -11.97 35.88 -3.40
CA ALA A 17 -11.97 36.55 -4.70
C ALA A 17 -11.95 35.48 -5.79
N GLU A 18 -12.92 35.60 -6.72
CA GLU A 18 -13.02 34.91 -8.01
C GLU A 18 -13.76 33.56 -8.03
N GLY A 19 -15.10 33.67 -8.12
CA GLY A 19 -15.92 32.93 -9.08
C GLY A 19 -16.10 31.41 -8.86
N ASN A 20 -17.17 31.03 -8.15
CA ASN A 20 -17.99 29.82 -8.33
C ASN A 20 -17.33 28.55 -8.93
N PHE A 21 -16.17 28.15 -8.44
CA PHE A 21 -15.80 26.74 -8.35
C PHE A 21 -15.96 26.36 -6.88
N GLU A 22 -16.95 25.52 -6.57
CA GLU A 22 -17.13 24.98 -5.23
C GLU A 22 -15.78 24.45 -4.71
N MET A 23 -15.39 24.92 -3.53
CA MET A 23 -14.19 24.52 -2.77
C MET A 23 -14.26 23.01 -2.43
N LEU A 24 -14.05 22.14 -3.41
CA LEU A 24 -14.14 20.69 -3.23
C LEU A 24 -12.78 20.03 -3.03
N THR A 25 -11.69 20.79 -3.18
CA THR A 25 -10.32 20.30 -3.05
C THR A 25 -9.68 20.76 -1.74
N LEU A 26 -9.02 19.84 -1.03
CA LEU A 26 -8.18 20.14 0.13
C LEU A 26 -6.72 20.31 -0.32
N GLU A 27 -6.00 21.29 0.22
CA GLU A 27 -4.54 21.39 0.04
C GLU A 27 -3.81 20.46 1.03
N LEU A 28 -2.89 19.64 0.53
CA LEU A 28 -1.97 18.83 1.33
C LEU A 28 -0.60 19.49 1.28
N GLU A 29 -0.11 19.94 2.43
CA GLU A 29 1.22 20.52 2.57
C GLU A 29 2.19 19.44 3.06
N CYS A 30 3.18 19.09 2.24
CA CYS A 30 4.22 18.11 2.60
C CYS A 30 5.55 18.49 1.90
N PRO A 31 6.28 19.48 2.42
CA PRO A 31 7.46 20.02 1.76
C PRO A 31 8.45 18.92 1.32
N PRO A 32 8.96 18.96 0.07
CA PRO A 32 8.88 20.06 -0.89
C PRO A 32 7.62 20.08 -1.76
N TYR A 33 6.65 19.19 -1.52
CA TYR A 33 5.47 19.02 -2.36
C TYR A 33 4.21 19.62 -1.73
N ASN A 34 3.37 20.23 -2.56
CA ASN A 34 2.01 20.59 -2.21
C ASN A 34 1.06 19.97 -3.24
N PHE A 35 -0.06 19.44 -2.78
CA PHE A 35 -1.05 18.78 -3.63
C PHE A 35 -2.44 19.36 -3.38
N HIS A 36 -3.25 19.51 -4.43
CA HIS A 36 -4.68 19.75 -4.29
C HIS A 36 -5.41 18.46 -4.65
N VAL A 37 -6.21 17.94 -3.71
CA VAL A 37 -6.87 16.63 -3.86
C VAL A 37 -8.36 16.73 -3.62
N ASP A 38 -9.13 15.95 -4.40
CA ASP A 38 -10.56 15.75 -4.15
C ASP A 38 -10.75 14.61 -3.14
N LEU A 39 -11.13 14.96 -1.92
CA LEU A 39 -11.31 13.99 -0.84
C LEU A 39 -12.59 13.15 -0.95
N ARG A 40 -13.52 13.51 -1.85
CA ARG A 40 -14.70 12.68 -2.10
C ARG A 40 -14.28 11.35 -2.68
N VAL A 41 -13.41 11.40 -3.69
CA VAL A 41 -12.84 10.22 -4.35
C VAL A 41 -11.89 9.48 -3.42
N LEU A 42 -10.98 10.20 -2.73
CA LEU A 42 -10.00 9.55 -1.86
C LEU A 42 -10.65 8.85 -0.65
N ALA A 43 -11.71 9.41 -0.07
CA ALA A 43 -12.38 8.76 1.05
C ALA A 43 -13.05 7.43 0.65
N GLU A 44 -13.46 7.26 -0.62
CA GLU A 44 -14.01 5.99 -1.13
C GLU A 44 -12.95 4.90 -1.26
N LEU A 45 -11.67 5.26 -1.42
CA LEU A 45 -10.55 4.31 -1.40
C LEU A 45 -10.35 3.70 0.00
N GLY A 46 -10.95 4.32 1.01
CA GLY A 46 -11.05 3.85 2.38
C GLY A 46 -9.83 4.15 3.23
N GLY A 47 -9.83 3.57 4.43
CA GLY A 47 -8.79 3.76 5.42
C GLY A 47 -9.00 5.01 6.31
N PRO A 48 -8.45 5.01 7.54
CA PRO A 48 -8.52 6.14 8.45
C PRO A 48 -7.84 7.41 7.92
N LEU A 49 -6.82 7.32 7.05
CA LEU A 49 -6.08 8.48 6.58
C LEU A 49 -6.98 9.46 5.80
N PHE A 50 -7.55 9.00 4.69
CA PHE A 50 -8.39 9.84 3.83
C PHE A 50 -9.68 10.26 4.53
N THR A 51 -10.26 9.37 5.33
CA THR A 51 -11.42 9.72 6.18
C THR A 51 -11.06 10.86 7.14
N SER A 52 -9.90 10.83 7.78
CA SER A 52 -9.47 11.89 8.70
C SER A 52 -9.27 13.23 7.99
N TRP A 53 -8.74 13.22 6.76
CA TRP A 53 -8.59 14.43 5.95
C TRP A 53 -9.96 14.97 5.54
N LYS A 54 -10.89 14.10 5.15
CA LYS A 54 -12.25 14.48 4.76
C LYS A 54 -13.01 15.13 5.92
N VAL A 55 -12.94 14.54 7.12
CA VAL A 55 -13.54 15.14 8.33
C VAL A 55 -12.98 16.53 8.61
N LYS A 56 -11.67 16.75 8.40
CA LYS A 56 -11.06 18.09 8.54
C LYS A 56 -11.60 19.07 7.50
N GLN A 57 -11.69 18.65 6.24
CA GLN A 57 -12.26 19.47 5.17
C GLN A 57 -13.72 19.85 5.49
N GLU A 58 -14.54 18.90 5.93
CA GLU A 58 -15.93 19.12 6.35
C GLU A 58 -16.05 20.05 7.56
N ALA A 59 -15.02 20.11 8.42
CA ALA A 59 -14.91 21.05 9.52
C ALA A 59 -14.43 22.46 9.09
N GLY A 60 -14.26 22.70 7.78
CA GLY A 60 -13.84 24.00 7.23
C GLY A 60 -12.33 24.23 7.25
N VAL A 61 -11.53 23.16 7.32
CA VAL A 61 -10.07 23.25 7.19
C VAL A 61 -9.68 23.25 5.71
N ASP A 62 -8.97 24.30 5.28
CA ASP A 62 -8.56 24.47 3.88
C ASP A 62 -7.30 23.65 3.50
N PHE A 63 -6.47 23.30 4.49
CA PHE A 63 -5.23 22.55 4.25
C PHE A 63 -4.87 21.57 5.38
N VAL A 64 -4.13 20.52 5.05
CA VAL A 64 -3.57 19.56 6.01
C VAL A 64 -2.07 19.44 5.80
N GLU A 65 -1.30 19.74 6.84
CA GLU A 65 0.13 19.44 6.89
C GLU A 65 0.34 17.96 7.19
N VAL A 66 1.05 17.24 6.30
CA VAL A 66 1.34 15.82 6.44
C VAL A 66 2.76 15.65 6.96
N THR A 67 2.87 15.22 8.23
CA THR A 67 4.15 15.08 8.95
C THR A 67 4.46 13.64 9.37
N ASP A 68 3.47 12.75 9.30
CA ASP A 68 3.55 11.33 9.68
C ASP A 68 4.00 10.41 8.53
N MET A 69 4.22 10.97 7.34
CA MET A 69 4.62 10.26 6.13
C MET A 69 5.74 11.03 5.44
N SER A 70 6.68 10.32 4.81
CA SER A 70 7.76 10.98 4.06
C SER A 70 7.19 11.69 2.82
N PRO A 71 7.80 12.81 2.37
CA PRO A 71 7.31 13.53 1.20
C PRO A 71 7.25 12.69 -0.09
N GLU A 72 8.19 11.77 -0.28
CA GLU A 72 8.17 10.86 -1.42
C GLU A 72 7.03 9.83 -1.32
N ASP A 73 6.75 9.31 -0.13
CA ASP A 73 5.64 8.38 0.08
C ASP A 73 4.28 9.08 -0.16
N VAL A 74 4.11 10.32 0.32
CA VAL A 74 2.92 11.13 0.04
C VAL A 74 2.76 11.32 -1.46
N LYS A 75 3.83 11.70 -2.15
CA LYS A 75 3.82 11.88 -3.61
C LYS A 75 3.43 10.59 -4.34
N VAL A 76 4.00 9.44 -3.95
CA VAL A 76 3.65 8.14 -4.54
C VAL A 76 2.18 7.83 -4.30
N LEU A 77 1.69 7.99 -3.06
CA LEU A 77 0.30 7.76 -2.68
C LEU A 77 -0.65 8.62 -3.51
N ILE A 78 -0.43 9.93 -3.57
CA ILE A 78 -1.30 10.87 -4.29
C ILE A 78 -1.22 10.64 -5.81
N HIS A 79 -0.05 10.37 -6.36
CA HIS A 79 0.08 10.04 -7.78
C HIS A 79 -0.65 8.73 -8.14
N ALA A 80 -0.59 7.72 -7.27
CA ALA A 80 -1.23 6.44 -7.52
C ALA A 80 -2.76 6.50 -7.34
N THR A 81 -3.28 7.39 -6.49
CA THR A 81 -4.70 7.38 -6.06
C THR A 81 -5.53 8.55 -6.57
N ALA A 82 -4.95 9.74 -6.74
CA ALA A 82 -5.69 10.96 -7.07
C ALA A 82 -5.45 11.46 -8.50
N ARG A 83 -4.28 11.16 -9.09
CA ARG A 83 -3.84 11.82 -10.34
C ARG A 83 -4.62 11.41 -11.59
N PHE A 84 -5.05 10.16 -11.69
CA PHE A 84 -5.59 9.59 -12.94
C PHE A 84 -7.09 9.25 -12.87
N GLY A 85 -7.77 9.60 -11.77
CA GLY A 85 -9.18 9.23 -11.55
C GLY A 85 -9.42 7.73 -11.29
N SER A 86 -8.37 6.92 -11.33
CA SER A 86 -8.35 5.52 -10.93
C SER A 86 -7.07 5.21 -10.16
N ILE A 87 -7.05 4.12 -9.41
CA ILE A 87 -5.83 3.63 -8.78
C ILE A 87 -4.90 3.08 -9.87
N VAL A 88 -3.63 3.50 -9.86
CA VAL A 88 -2.61 3.02 -10.81
C VAL A 88 -1.45 2.39 -10.05
N ILE A 89 -1.32 1.07 -10.17
CA ILE A 89 -0.21 0.29 -9.61
C ILE A 89 0.71 -0.20 -10.73
N HIS A 90 2.02 -0.06 -10.55
CA HIS A 90 3.04 -0.48 -11.50
C HIS A 90 4.35 -0.86 -10.79
N LYS A 91 5.32 -1.36 -11.57
CA LYS A 91 6.61 -1.88 -11.07
C LYS A 91 7.38 -0.93 -10.13
N ASP A 92 7.30 0.38 -10.38
CA ASP A 92 8.05 1.36 -9.59
C ASP A 92 7.32 1.83 -8.32
N ASN A 93 6.04 1.49 -8.11
CA ASN A 93 5.27 1.97 -6.96
C ASN A 93 4.64 0.87 -6.09
N TYR A 94 4.50 -0.36 -6.60
CA TYR A 94 3.68 -1.38 -5.92
C TYR A 94 4.18 -1.69 -4.51
N LEU A 95 5.49 -1.66 -4.27
CA LEU A 95 6.06 -1.94 -2.97
C LEU A 95 5.68 -0.85 -1.94
N VAL A 96 5.93 0.41 -2.26
CA VAL A 96 5.56 1.55 -1.39
C VAL A 96 4.04 1.57 -1.18
N MET A 97 3.27 1.40 -2.24
CA MET A 97 1.80 1.34 -2.16
C MET A 97 1.31 0.19 -1.28
N SER A 98 1.97 -0.97 -1.32
CA SER A 98 1.60 -2.11 -0.47
C SER A 98 1.78 -1.82 1.03
N ILE A 99 2.88 -1.15 1.38
CA ILE A 99 3.20 -0.77 2.76
C ILE A 99 2.22 0.29 3.24
N LEU A 100 2.05 1.37 2.47
CA LEU A 100 1.14 2.47 2.84
C LEU A 100 -0.31 1.98 2.93
N ALA A 101 -0.77 1.20 1.96
CA ALA A 101 -2.14 0.69 1.97
C ALA A 101 -2.39 -0.28 3.14
N SER A 102 -1.39 -1.08 3.53
CA SER A 102 -1.46 -1.92 4.73
C SER A 102 -1.52 -1.07 6.01
N GLN A 103 -0.57 -0.14 6.17
CA GLN A 103 -0.46 0.76 7.32
C GLN A 103 -1.74 1.56 7.55
N TYR A 104 -2.29 2.15 6.49
CA TYR A 104 -3.48 2.97 6.53
C TYR A 104 -4.76 2.20 6.20
N ARG A 105 -4.72 0.86 6.18
CA ARG A 105 -5.88 -0.03 5.97
C ARG A 105 -6.74 0.34 4.75
N MET A 106 -6.09 0.72 3.66
CA MET A 106 -6.74 1.08 2.39
C MET A 106 -7.02 -0.21 1.60
N LEU A 107 -8.09 -0.92 1.97
CA LEU A 107 -8.41 -2.25 1.40
C LEU A 107 -8.62 -2.21 -0.12
N THR A 108 -9.22 -1.14 -0.65
CA THR A 108 -9.39 -0.97 -2.10
C THR A 108 -8.04 -0.88 -2.81
N VAL A 109 -7.10 -0.11 -2.26
CA VAL A 109 -5.75 0.00 -2.79
C VAL A 109 -4.99 -1.32 -2.68
N LEU A 110 -5.10 -2.04 -1.55
CA LEU A 110 -4.50 -3.37 -1.41
C LEU A 110 -5.02 -4.37 -2.45
N ARG A 111 -6.31 -4.32 -2.81
CA ARG A 111 -6.87 -5.19 -3.87
C ARG A 111 -6.30 -4.88 -5.25
N GLU A 112 -6.01 -3.61 -5.54
CA GLU A 112 -5.36 -3.21 -6.79
C GLU A 112 -3.89 -3.64 -6.81
N VAL A 113 -3.18 -3.51 -5.69
CA VAL A 113 -1.82 -4.04 -5.54
C VAL A 113 -1.81 -5.56 -5.71
N GLU A 114 -2.74 -6.26 -5.09
CA GLU A 114 -2.90 -7.71 -5.22
C GLU A 114 -3.15 -8.12 -6.69
N SER A 115 -4.03 -7.39 -7.39
CA SER A 115 -4.35 -7.66 -8.80
C SER A 115 -3.14 -7.42 -9.71
N TYR A 116 -2.34 -6.38 -9.44
CA TYR A 116 -1.07 -6.15 -10.11
C TYR A 116 -0.08 -7.31 -9.86
N LEU A 117 0.10 -7.75 -8.61
CA LEU A 117 1.03 -8.82 -8.25
C LEU A 117 0.65 -10.17 -8.87
N ILE A 118 -0.64 -10.47 -9.01
CA ILE A 118 -1.11 -11.67 -9.71
C ILE A 118 -0.58 -11.67 -11.16
N ALA A 119 -0.72 -10.55 -11.86
CA ALA A 119 -0.29 -10.41 -13.26
C ALA A 119 1.22 -10.13 -13.43
N ALA A 120 1.93 -9.79 -12.36
CA ALA A 120 3.34 -9.41 -12.43
C ALA A 120 4.22 -10.60 -12.87
N ASN A 121 5.17 -10.32 -13.77
CA ASN A 121 6.20 -11.28 -14.14
C ASN A 121 7.31 -11.28 -13.08
N MET A 122 7.15 -12.12 -12.06
CA MET A 122 8.08 -12.26 -10.95
C MET A 122 8.05 -13.69 -10.42
N PRO A 123 9.10 -14.15 -9.69
CA PRO A 123 9.15 -15.50 -9.16
C PRO A 123 7.91 -15.83 -8.31
N LEU A 124 7.34 -17.02 -8.50
CA LEU A 124 6.11 -17.45 -7.82
C LEU A 124 6.30 -17.50 -6.29
N MET A 125 7.48 -17.93 -5.82
CA MET A 125 7.79 -17.90 -4.39
C MET A 125 7.81 -16.48 -3.83
N ARG A 126 8.33 -15.52 -4.59
CA ARG A 126 8.28 -14.10 -4.19
C ARG A 126 6.85 -13.58 -4.11
N LYS A 127 5.95 -14.00 -5.01
CA LYS A 127 4.51 -13.69 -4.91
C LYS A 127 3.90 -14.27 -3.63
N LEU A 128 4.24 -15.52 -3.27
CA LEU A 128 3.77 -16.14 -2.03
C LEU A 128 4.26 -15.43 -0.78
N GLU A 129 5.52 -14.95 -0.77
CA GLU A 129 6.06 -14.14 0.33
C GLU A 129 5.24 -12.87 0.55
N PHE A 130 4.99 -12.10 -0.52
CA PHE A 130 4.09 -10.95 -0.47
C PHE A 130 2.70 -11.34 0.01
N ALA A 131 2.17 -12.46 -0.48
CA ALA A 131 0.85 -12.93 -0.09
C ALA A 131 0.75 -13.25 1.40
N ALA A 132 1.78 -13.87 1.97
CA ALA A 132 1.83 -14.20 3.38
C ALA A 132 2.03 -12.95 4.26
N GLU A 133 2.98 -12.08 3.91
CA GLU A 133 3.31 -10.87 4.67
C GLU A 133 2.15 -9.88 4.70
N LEU A 134 1.51 -9.66 3.55
CA LEU A 134 0.43 -8.68 3.37
C LEU A 134 -0.97 -9.29 3.50
N ARG A 135 -1.06 -10.59 3.79
CA ARG A 135 -2.33 -11.35 3.93
C ARG A 135 -3.22 -11.26 2.69
N MET A 136 -2.63 -11.36 1.50
CA MET A 136 -3.31 -11.29 0.21
C MET A 136 -3.76 -12.69 -0.24
N ALA A 137 -4.98 -13.07 0.16
CA ALA A 137 -5.52 -14.41 -0.09
C ALA A 137 -5.70 -14.74 -1.58
N ARG A 138 -6.09 -13.77 -2.43
CA ARG A 138 -6.29 -14.03 -3.87
C ARG A 138 -4.95 -14.24 -4.56
N LEU A 139 -3.92 -13.47 -4.17
CA LEU A 139 -2.56 -13.68 -4.66
C LEU A 139 -2.04 -15.07 -4.25
N TYR A 140 -2.25 -15.45 -2.99
CA TYR A 140 -1.87 -16.77 -2.49
C TYR A 140 -2.51 -17.89 -3.32
N ASP A 141 -3.84 -17.87 -3.45
CA ASP A 141 -4.60 -18.91 -4.14
C ASP A 141 -4.26 -18.99 -5.64
N ALA A 142 -4.12 -17.83 -6.31
CA ALA A 142 -3.74 -17.76 -7.71
C ALA A 142 -2.33 -18.34 -7.92
N THR A 143 -1.38 -17.96 -7.07
CA THR A 143 0.02 -18.39 -7.17
C THR A 143 0.15 -19.88 -6.85
N MET A 144 -0.49 -20.39 -5.80
CA MET A 144 -0.47 -21.82 -5.47
C MET A 144 -1.08 -22.68 -6.58
N ARG A 145 -2.13 -22.19 -7.25
CA ARG A 145 -2.71 -22.88 -8.40
C ARG A 145 -1.75 -22.92 -9.60
N GLU A 146 -1.00 -21.85 -9.82
CA GLU A 146 -0.01 -21.75 -10.89
C GLU A 146 1.19 -22.69 -10.63
N ILE A 147 1.67 -22.74 -9.38
CA ILE A 147 2.74 -23.65 -8.96
C ILE A 147 2.29 -25.13 -9.05
N GLY A 148 1.07 -25.42 -8.62
CA GLY A 148 0.51 -26.77 -8.61
C GLY A 148 1.24 -27.72 -7.63
N PRO A 149 1.42 -29.00 -7.98
CA PRO A 149 1.95 -30.02 -7.06
C PRO A 149 3.44 -29.86 -6.75
N ASN A 150 4.17 -29.04 -7.50
CA ASN A 150 5.63 -28.92 -7.43
C ASN A 150 6.10 -27.84 -6.44
N ALA A 151 5.24 -27.38 -5.53
CA ALA A 151 5.51 -26.21 -4.69
C ALA A 151 6.75 -26.32 -3.80
N VAL A 152 7.04 -27.51 -3.29
CA VAL A 152 8.26 -27.74 -2.49
C VAL A 152 9.51 -27.68 -3.37
N GLU A 153 9.48 -28.25 -4.57
CA GLU A 153 10.61 -28.21 -5.51
C GLU A 153 10.88 -26.77 -5.96
N GLU A 154 9.82 -26.04 -6.29
CA GLU A 154 9.90 -24.63 -6.70
C GLU A 154 10.51 -23.76 -5.58
N LEU A 155 10.19 -24.06 -4.31
CA LEU A 155 10.80 -23.38 -3.16
C LEU A 155 12.30 -23.67 -3.08
N HIS A 156 12.71 -24.93 -3.22
CA HIS A 156 14.13 -25.29 -3.20
C HIS A 156 14.92 -24.64 -4.32
N ARG A 157 14.34 -24.56 -5.52
CA ARG A 157 14.95 -23.87 -6.65
C ARG A 157 15.12 -22.38 -6.35
N TYR A 158 14.05 -21.74 -5.88
CA TYR A 158 14.06 -20.33 -5.51
C TYR A 158 15.11 -20.02 -4.42
N LEU A 159 15.18 -20.82 -3.35
CA LEU A 159 16.16 -20.65 -2.28
C LEU A 159 17.60 -20.82 -2.79
N ARG A 160 17.84 -21.84 -3.61
CA ARG A 160 19.15 -22.09 -4.23
C ARG A 160 19.61 -20.92 -5.09
N ASP A 161 18.71 -20.40 -5.92
CA ASP A 161 19.02 -19.34 -6.89
C ASP A 161 19.29 -17.99 -6.20
N ASN A 162 18.69 -17.74 -5.02
CA ASN A 162 18.90 -16.52 -4.24
C ASN A 162 19.96 -16.66 -3.13
N GLY A 163 20.45 -17.88 -2.85
CA GLY A 163 21.39 -18.13 -1.75
C GLY A 163 20.74 -18.09 -0.36
N ASP A 164 19.41 -18.20 -0.30
CA ASP A 164 18.62 -18.15 0.93
C ASP A 164 18.48 -19.55 1.56
N ARG A 165 18.14 -19.59 2.84
CA ARG A 165 17.91 -20.83 3.59
C ARG A 165 16.42 -20.99 3.89
N LEU A 166 15.99 -22.22 4.14
CA LEU A 166 14.60 -22.52 4.52
C LEU A 166 14.14 -21.73 5.76
N GLN A 167 15.07 -21.40 6.67
CA GLN A 167 14.79 -20.60 7.85
C GLN A 167 14.37 -19.15 7.54
N ASP A 168 14.76 -18.64 6.37
CA ASP A 168 14.46 -17.28 5.90
C ASP A 168 13.06 -17.18 5.26
N VAL A 169 12.45 -18.33 4.92
CA VAL A 169 11.09 -18.42 4.39
C VAL A 169 10.06 -18.07 5.46
N HIS A 170 9.08 -17.25 5.10
CA HIS A 170 7.98 -16.88 5.98
C HIS A 170 7.29 -18.12 6.58
N TRP A 171 7.11 -18.14 7.90
CA TRP A 171 6.66 -19.33 8.64
C TRP A 171 5.31 -19.88 8.17
N MET A 172 4.38 -19.03 7.73
CA MET A 172 3.09 -19.47 7.18
C MET A 172 3.27 -20.29 5.90
N LEU A 173 4.22 -19.92 5.04
CA LEU A 173 4.49 -20.67 3.80
C LEU A 173 5.13 -22.01 4.13
N ARG A 174 6.06 -22.05 5.09
CA ARG A 174 6.63 -23.32 5.57
C ARG A 174 5.55 -24.26 6.09
N SER A 175 4.66 -23.75 6.94
CA SER A 175 3.54 -24.53 7.47
C SER A 175 2.59 -25.01 6.38
N ALA A 176 2.28 -24.16 5.39
CA ALA A 176 1.36 -24.51 4.31
C ALA A 176 1.93 -25.56 3.35
N LEU A 177 3.26 -25.58 3.18
CA LEU A 177 3.98 -26.55 2.37
C LEU A 177 4.37 -27.83 3.13
N GLY A 178 3.99 -27.95 4.41
CA GLY A 178 4.33 -29.10 5.26
C GLY A 178 5.83 -29.17 5.62
N LEU A 179 6.54 -28.04 5.55
CA LEU A 179 7.97 -27.91 5.83
C LEU A 179 8.16 -27.62 7.32
N ASN A 180 7.98 -28.66 8.12
CA ASN A 180 8.05 -28.60 9.58
C ASN A 180 9.49 -28.82 10.07
N ASN A 181 9.70 -28.82 11.39
CA ASN A 181 11.03 -29.07 11.99
C ASN A 181 11.63 -30.44 11.62
N ASP A 182 10.81 -31.40 11.19
CA ASP A 182 11.24 -32.74 10.77
C ASP A 182 11.56 -32.81 9.26
N TYR A 183 11.45 -31.69 8.54
CA TYR A 183 11.74 -31.64 7.11
C TYR A 183 13.25 -31.76 6.87
N VAL A 184 13.68 -32.90 6.34
CA VAL A 184 15.06 -33.16 5.95
C VAL A 184 15.21 -32.97 4.45
N CYS A 185 16.00 -31.98 4.03
CA CYS A 185 16.50 -31.93 2.66
C CYS A 185 17.52 -33.06 2.46
N ILE A 186 17.18 -34.06 1.67
CA ILE A 186 18.17 -35.03 1.19
C ILE A 186 18.84 -34.39 -0.04
N PRO A 187 20.18 -34.22 -0.04
CA PRO A 187 20.91 -33.54 -1.10
C PRO A 187 20.86 -34.26 -2.46
#